data_AF-A0A961TLU2-F1
#
_entry.id   AF-A0A961TLU2-F1
#
_cell.length_a   1.000
_cell.length_b   1.000
_cell.length_c   1.000
_cell.angle_alpha   90.00
_cell.angle_beta   90.00
_cell.angle_gamma   90.00
#
_symmetry.space_group_name_H-M   'P 1'
#
loop_
_entity.id
_entity.type
_entity.pdbx_description
1 polymer ?
#
loop_
_entity_poly.entity_id
_entity_poly.type
_entity_poly.pdbx_seq_one_letter_code
_entity_poly.pdbx_strand_id
1 'polypeptide(L)'
;MSGKRINNAREGIDRKKLYSLEEAIKLVKERAKAKFDESVEVAMNLGVDPRHADQMVRGVVQLPSGSGKSVRVAVFAKGDKAEEARKAGADIVGAEDLFEKVNGGEIDFDRCIAT
;
A
#
# COMPACT_ATOMS: atom_id res chain seq x y z
N MET A 1 -8.68 -25.21 12.82
CA MET A 1 -9.57 -25.61 11.70
C MET A 1 -9.61 -24.49 10.68
N SER A 2 -9.18 -24.75 9.44
CA SER A 2 -9.19 -23.77 8.35
C SER A 2 -10.56 -23.78 7.66
N GLY A 3 -11.12 -22.60 7.35
CA GLY A 3 -12.42 -22.46 6.70
C GLY A 3 -12.44 -22.99 5.27
N LYS A 4 -13.61 -23.42 4.76
CA LYS A 4 -13.78 -24.04 3.43
C LYS A 4 -13.11 -23.24 2.31
N ARG A 5 -13.22 -21.91 2.35
CA ARG A 5 -12.61 -20.99 1.36
C ARG A 5 -11.08 -21.10 1.32
N ILE A 6 -10.43 -21.21 2.48
CA ILE A 6 -8.97 -21.32 2.59
C ILE A 6 -8.50 -22.69 2.10
N ASN A 7 -9.26 -23.76 2.38
CA ASN A 7 -8.92 -25.09 1.91
C ASN A 7 -8.96 -25.17 0.38
N ASN A 8 -10.02 -24.63 -0.25
CA ASN A 8 -10.14 -24.57 -1.70
C ASN A 8 -9.04 -23.71 -2.35
N ALA A 9 -8.58 -22.65 -1.69
CA ALA A 9 -7.48 -21.83 -2.20
C ALA A 9 -6.13 -22.58 -2.17
N ARG A 10 -5.94 -23.52 -1.23
CA ARG A 10 -4.70 -24.29 -1.09
C ARG A 10 -4.69 -25.59 -1.90
N GLU A 11 -5.85 -26.00 -2.40
CA GLU A 11 -5.99 -27.21 -3.20
C GLU A 11 -5.18 -27.09 -4.50
N GLY A 12 -4.42 -28.15 -4.83
CA GLY A 12 -3.55 -28.19 -6.01
C GLY A 12 -2.25 -27.38 -5.91
N ILE A 13 -1.91 -26.78 -4.76
CA ILE A 13 -0.62 -26.12 -4.54
C ILE A 13 0.35 -27.10 -3.87
N ASP A 14 1.49 -27.37 -4.51
CA ASP A 14 2.59 -28.13 -3.91
C ASP A 14 3.51 -27.19 -3.13
N ARG A 15 3.59 -27.39 -1.82
CA ARG A 15 4.40 -26.55 -0.92
C ARG A 15 5.91 -26.77 -1.07
N LYS A 16 6.34 -27.86 -1.70
CA LYS A 16 7.76 -28.18 -1.91
C LYS A 16 8.25 -27.76 -3.29
N LYS A 17 7.34 -27.51 -4.23
CA LYS A 17 7.69 -27.05 -5.57
C LYS A 17 8.12 -25.59 -5.53
N LEU A 18 9.23 -25.29 -6.21
CA LEU A 18 9.62 -23.93 -6.53
C LEU A 18 8.88 -23.50 -7.80
N TYR A 19 7.99 -22.53 -7.67
CA TYR A 19 7.28 -21.93 -8.80
C TYR A 19 8.09 -20.76 -9.34
N SER A 20 8.04 -20.55 -10.66
CA SER A 20 8.53 -19.30 -11.23
C SER A 20 7.65 -18.12 -10.77
N LEU A 21 8.18 -16.89 -10.86
CA LEU A 21 7.43 -15.69 -10.48
C LEU A 21 6.12 -15.56 -11.28
N GLU A 22 6.16 -15.82 -12.58
CA GLU A 22 5.00 -15.74 -13.47
C GLU A 22 3.93 -16.77 -13.10
N GLU A 23 4.34 -18.01 -12.84
CA GLU A 23 3.44 -19.08 -12.39
C GLU A 23 2.81 -18.72 -11.04
N ALA A 24 3.61 -18.24 -10.08
CA ALA A 24 3.15 -17.86 -8.76
C ALA A 24 2.10 -16.74 -8.82
N ILE A 25 2.34 -15.69 -9.63
CA ILE A 25 1.39 -14.58 -9.81
C ILE A 25 0.07 -15.08 -10.41
N LYS A 26 0.13 -15.95 -11.42
CA LYS A 26 -1.06 -16.52 -12.04
C LYS A 26 -1.89 -17.31 -11.03
N LEU A 27 -1.23 -18.17 -10.24
CA LEU A 27 -1.88 -18.98 -9.21
C LEU A 27 -2.54 -18.12 -8.14
N VAL A 28 -1.89 -17.04 -7.69
CA VAL A 28 -2.45 -16.09 -6.70
C VAL A 28 -3.69 -15.40 -7.26
N LYS A 29 -3.64 -14.87 -8.49
CA LYS A 29 -4.78 -14.17 -9.12
C LYS A 29 -6.00 -15.07 -9.33
N GLU A 30 -5.81 -16.33 -9.75
CA GLU A 30 -6.92 -17.28 -9.95
C GLU A 30 -7.65 -17.63 -8.64
N ARG A 31 -6.99 -17.41 -7.49
CA ARG A 31 -7.50 -17.78 -6.16
C ARG A 31 -8.01 -16.57 -5.37
N ALA A 32 -7.84 -15.35 -5.90
CA ALA A 32 -8.42 -14.14 -5.37
C ALA A 32 -9.94 -14.15 -5.59
N LYS A 33 -10.71 -14.41 -4.52
CA LYS A 33 -12.17 -14.59 -4.57
C LYS A 33 -12.91 -13.62 -3.65
N ALA A 34 -12.23 -12.66 -3.03
CA ALA A 34 -12.90 -11.58 -2.33
C ALA A 34 -13.65 -10.68 -3.32
N LYS A 35 -14.64 -9.95 -2.79
CA LYS A 35 -15.44 -8.98 -3.56
C LYS A 35 -14.77 -7.60 -3.67
N PHE A 36 -13.55 -7.47 -3.16
CA PHE A 36 -12.79 -6.23 -3.08
C PHE A 36 -11.35 -6.49 -3.57
N ASP A 37 -10.60 -5.43 -3.82
CA ASP A 37 -9.21 -5.54 -4.28
C ASP A 37 -8.30 -6.13 -3.20
N GLU A 38 -7.85 -7.36 -3.44
CA GLU A 38 -6.94 -8.07 -2.55
C GLU A 38 -5.51 -7.51 -2.64
N SER A 39 -4.79 -7.52 -1.52
CA SER A 39 -3.38 -7.16 -1.47
C SER A 39 -2.51 -8.40 -1.58
N VAL A 40 -1.44 -8.33 -2.37
CA VAL A 40 -0.44 -9.39 -2.47
C VAL A 40 0.68 -9.11 -1.48
N GLU A 41 0.98 -10.08 -0.62
CA GLU A 41 2.08 -10.01 0.34
C GLU A 41 3.18 -11.02 -0.03
N VAL A 42 4.43 -10.65 0.24
CA VAL A 42 5.59 -11.52 0.04
C VAL A 42 6.18 -11.83 1.42
N ALA A 43 6.10 -13.09 1.83
CA ALA A 43 6.73 -13.56 3.05
C ALA A 43 8.13 -14.08 2.74
N MET A 44 9.15 -13.50 3.38
CA MET A 44 10.54 -13.90 3.22
C MET A 44 11.13 -14.22 4.59
N ASN A 45 11.73 -15.40 4.72
CA ASN A 45 12.51 -15.74 5.90
C ASN A 45 13.93 -15.21 5.69
N LEU A 46 14.28 -14.20 6.48
CA LEU A 46 15.63 -13.64 6.53
C LEU A 46 16.43 -14.37 7.61
N GLY A 47 17.69 -14.70 7.33
CA GLY A 47 18.60 -15.34 8.29
C GLY A 47 19.21 -14.38 9.31
N VAL A 48 18.47 -13.35 9.70
CA VAL A 48 18.92 -12.28 10.62
C VAL A 48 18.48 -12.58 12.05
N ASP A 49 19.30 -12.26 13.05
CA ASP A 49 18.90 -12.30 14.46
C ASP A 49 18.38 -10.91 14.89
N PRO A 50 17.07 -10.74 15.11
CA PRO A 50 16.49 -9.44 15.46
C PRO A 50 16.91 -8.91 16.84
N ARG A 51 17.59 -9.72 17.66
CA ARG A 51 18.17 -9.27 18.94
C ARG A 51 19.42 -8.41 18.75
N HIS A 52 20.08 -8.50 17.60
CA HIS A 52 21.23 -7.70 17.24
C HIS A 52 20.77 -6.50 16.39
N ALA A 53 20.95 -5.29 16.90
CA ALA A 53 20.39 -4.07 16.29
C ALA A 53 20.92 -3.79 14.87
N ASP A 54 22.15 -4.21 14.57
CA ASP A 54 22.81 -4.11 13.27
C ASP A 54 22.25 -5.09 12.21
N GLN A 55 21.56 -6.14 12.64
CA GLN A 55 20.91 -7.11 11.76
C GLN A 55 19.43 -6.82 11.51
N MET A 56 18.89 -5.77 12.14
CA MET A 56 17.50 -5.36 11.94
C MET A 56 17.32 -4.70 10.57
N VAL A 57 16.51 -5.34 9.71
CA VAL A 57 16.19 -4.78 8.39
C VAL A 57 14.92 -3.93 8.49
N ARG A 58 15.09 -2.61 8.41
CA ARG A 58 13.98 -1.66 8.28
C ARG A 58 14.28 -0.73 7.12
N GLY A 59 13.44 -0.79 6.08
CA GLY A 59 13.61 0.02 4.89
C GLY A 59 12.29 0.36 4.22
N VAL A 60 12.34 1.32 3.31
CA VAL A 60 11.25 1.67 2.41
C VAL A 60 11.75 1.41 0.99
N VAL A 61 10.92 0.76 0.18
CA VAL A 61 11.22 0.52 -1.23
C VAL A 61 10.14 1.19 -2.07
N GLN A 62 10.55 1.99 -3.04
CA GLN A 62 9.65 2.50 -4.07
C GLN A 62 9.44 1.40 -5.11
N LEU A 63 8.19 0.98 -5.29
CA LEU A 63 7.83 0.02 -6.33
C LEU A 63 7.82 0.73 -7.69
N PRO A 64 8.40 0.14 -8.75
CA PRO A 64 8.50 0.78 -10.07
C PRO A 64 7.14 1.03 -10.73
N SER A 65 6.11 0.27 -10.36
CA SER A 65 4.72 0.48 -10.81
C SER A 65 3.83 1.07 -9.71
N GLY A 66 4.42 1.60 -8.63
CA GLY A 66 3.69 2.04 -7.44
C GLY A 66 2.99 0.89 -6.69
N SER A 67 2.19 1.24 -5.69
CA SER A 67 1.35 0.28 -4.95
C SER A 67 0.05 -0.08 -5.68
N GLY A 68 -0.17 0.44 -6.90
CA GLY A 68 -1.42 0.33 -7.64
C GLY A 68 -2.60 1.11 -7.04
N LYS A 69 -2.42 1.71 -5.85
CA LYS A 69 -3.40 2.62 -5.24
C LYS A 69 -3.07 4.05 -5.65
N SER A 70 -4.02 4.74 -6.29
CA SER A 70 -3.97 6.18 -6.49
C SER A 70 -4.18 6.86 -5.15
N VAL A 71 -3.09 7.20 -4.45
CA VAL A 71 -3.14 7.93 -3.19
C VAL A 71 -3.30 9.41 -3.53
N ARG A 72 -4.47 9.99 -3.23
CA ARG A 72 -4.67 11.44 -3.35
C ARG A 72 -4.07 12.14 -2.14
N VAL A 73 -3.16 13.09 -2.36
CA VAL A 73 -2.47 13.82 -1.29
C VAL A 73 -3.02 15.24 -1.17
N ALA A 74 -3.55 15.56 0.00
CA ALA A 74 -3.94 16.92 0.37
C ALA A 74 -2.90 17.56 1.29
N VAL A 75 -2.51 18.79 0.97
CA VAL A 75 -1.57 19.59 1.77
C VAL A 75 -2.27 20.82 2.33
N PHE A 76 -2.28 20.95 3.65
CA PHE A 76 -2.72 22.13 4.38
C PHE A 76 -1.52 23.05 4.63
N ALA A 77 -1.41 24.11 3.85
CA ALA A 77 -0.32 25.09 3.93
C ALA A 77 -0.77 26.48 3.50
N LYS A 78 -0.13 27.52 4.04
CA LYS A 78 -0.34 28.93 3.67
C LYS A 78 0.95 29.52 3.07
N GLY A 79 0.82 30.51 2.19
CA GLY A 79 1.95 31.26 1.61
C GLY A 79 2.89 30.40 0.77
N ASP A 80 4.20 30.58 0.94
CA ASP A 80 5.25 29.97 0.11
C ASP A 80 5.22 28.44 0.12
N LYS A 81 4.87 27.83 1.26
CA LYS A 81 4.74 26.37 1.40
C LYS A 81 3.60 25.79 0.54
N ALA A 82 2.56 26.58 0.28
CA ALA A 82 1.47 26.16 -0.59
C ALA A 82 1.92 26.13 -2.07
N GLU A 83 2.74 27.08 -2.49
CA GLU A 83 3.33 27.07 -3.82
C GLU A 83 4.34 25.93 -4.00
N GLU A 84 5.16 25.66 -3.01
CA GLU A 84 6.07 24.51 -3.02
C GLU A 84 5.31 23.18 -3.12
N ALA A 85 4.23 23.02 -2.35
CA ALA A 85 3.39 21.82 -2.41
C ALA A 85 2.72 21.63 -3.79
N ARG A 86 2.24 22.71 -4.42
CA ARG A 86 1.70 22.65 -5.79
C ARG A 86 2.78 22.27 -6.80
N LYS A 87 3.98 22.83 -6.69
CA LYS A 87 5.12 22.50 -7.55
C LYS A 87 5.62 21.06 -7.35
N ALA A 88 5.51 20.53 -6.13
CA ALA A 88 5.85 19.15 -5.80
C ALA A 88 4.82 18.12 -6.28
N GLY A 89 3.68 18.56 -6.83
CA GLY A 89 2.65 17.68 -7.39
C GLY A 89 1.62 17.18 -6.38
N ALA A 90 1.32 17.95 -5.33
CA ALA A 90 0.17 17.67 -4.46
C ALA A 90 -1.15 17.85 -5.21
N ASP A 91 -2.08 16.90 -5.06
CA ASP A 91 -3.37 16.91 -5.75
C ASP A 91 -4.28 18.05 -5.25
N ILE A 92 -4.25 18.33 -3.95
CA ILE A 92 -5.09 19.35 -3.31
C ILE A 92 -4.22 20.19 -2.37
N VAL A 93 -4.21 21.51 -2.56
CA VAL A 93 -3.49 22.44 -1.68
C VAL A 93 -4.44 23.57 -1.27
N GLY A 94 -4.69 23.72 0.02
CA GLY A 94 -5.56 24.76 0.57
C GLY A 94 -5.32 24.98 2.05
N ALA A 95 -6.02 25.95 2.64
CA ALA A 95 -5.92 26.26 4.07
C ALA A 95 -7.31 26.30 4.70
N GLU A 96 -7.94 27.48 4.77
CA GLU A 96 -9.27 27.65 5.36
C GLU A 96 -10.39 27.11 4.46
N ASP A 97 -10.22 27.24 3.15
CA ASP A 97 -11.12 26.72 2.12
C ASP A 97 -11.19 25.19 2.10
N LEU A 98 -10.04 24.53 2.25
CA LEU A 98 -9.98 23.08 2.36
C LEU A 98 -10.52 22.59 3.70
N PHE A 99 -10.29 23.36 4.77
CA PHE A 99 -10.82 23.07 6.09
C PHE A 99 -12.35 23.08 6.11
N GLU A 100 -12.98 24.09 5.50
CA GLU A 100 -14.44 24.16 5.42
C GLU A 100 -15.05 22.98 4.64
N LYS A 101 -14.44 22.57 3.52
CA LYS A 101 -14.89 21.40 2.73
C LYS A 101 -14.78 20.09 3.51
N VAL A 102 -13.65 19.88 4.19
CA VAL A 102 -13.43 18.70 5.04
C VAL A 102 -14.39 18.68 6.21
N ASN A 103 -14.62 19.84 6.85
CA ASN A 103 -15.58 19.98 7.95
C ASN A 103 -17.04 19.80 7.48
N GLY A 104 -17.33 20.13 6.22
CA GLY A 104 -18.58 19.84 5.52
C GLY A 104 -18.77 18.36 5.15
N GLY A 105 -17.77 17.50 5.40
CA GLY A 105 -17.81 16.06 5.18
C GLY A 105 -17.21 15.59 3.85
N GLU A 106 -16.65 16.48 3.04
CA GLU A 106 -16.03 16.15 1.75
C GLU A 106 -14.54 15.84 1.96
N ILE A 107 -14.21 14.56 2.11
CA ILE A 107 -12.83 14.07 2.27
C ILE A 107 -12.43 13.30 1.02
N ASP A 108 -11.78 14.02 0.11
CA ASP A 108 -11.40 13.51 -1.22
C ASP A 108 -9.88 13.26 -1.35
N PHE A 109 -9.24 12.92 -0.23
CA PHE A 109 -7.81 12.60 -0.15
C PHE A 109 -7.55 11.43 0.81
N ASP A 110 -6.49 10.68 0.57
CA ASP A 110 -6.08 9.53 1.38
C ASP A 110 -4.97 9.89 2.38
N ARG A 111 -4.19 10.93 2.07
CA ARG A 111 -3.14 11.45 2.96
C ARG A 111 -3.27 12.95 3.13
N CYS A 112 -3.18 13.38 4.39
CA CYS A 112 -3.12 14.77 4.79
C CYS A 112 -1.71 15.10 5.28
N ILE A 113 -1.14 16.18 4.77
CA ILE A 113 0.12 16.77 5.24
C ILE A 113 -0.19 18.21 5.65
N ALA A 114 0.17 18.60 6.87
CA ALA A 114 -0.02 19.97 7.34
C ALA A 114 1.33 20.58 7.77
N THR A 115 1.60 21.82 7.37
CA THR A 115 2.86 22.53 7.64
C THR A 115 2.70 24.03 7.82
#